data_AF-A0A668S7T2-F1
#
_entry.id   AF-A0A668S7T2-F1
#
_cell.length_a   1.000
_cell.length_b   1.000
_cell.length_c   1.000
_cell.angle_alpha   90.00
_cell.angle_beta   90.00
_cell.angle_gamma   90.00
#
_symmetry.space_group_name_H-M   'P 1'
#
loop_
_entity.id
_entity.type
_entity.pdbx_description
1 polymer ?
#
loop_
_entity_poly.entity_id
_entity_poly.type
_entity_poly.pdbx_seq_one_letter_code
_entity_poly.pdbx_strand_id
1 'polypeptide(L)'
;MDTLSTPSVEETMYMGSEEEEEEEEDEETNGSEEEDKDDSQTDQSSVGKQQRPAWAPCFFYRAGKEVYNYVGQEIIIQEALDSYAGMIWPAGLALCHYLDTHREQINLVDKAVLEIGAGTGLVSVVAALLGGWVTATDLPEVLNNLRVNLCRNTRGHCRHTPQVATLSWGYDLERTYPSSVYRYDYVLAADVVYHHDFLDELLVTMKHFCKPGTTLIWANKVRFESDLTFTENFKKAFNTSLLAEDGEMKIFMATSREGEECFSDVVLEDPLRQKEGRETKEVEDKDKKRKEAEIL
;
A
#
# COMPACT_ATOMS: atom_id res chain seq x y z
N MET A 1 50.74 15.24 -36.68
CA MET A 1 50.77 14.90 -38.11
C MET A 1 49.43 14.23 -38.42
N ASP A 2 48.32 14.95 -38.21
CA ASP A 2 47.77 16.04 -39.05
C ASP A 2 47.20 15.41 -40.35
N THR A 3 45.97 15.63 -40.79
CA THR A 3 45.14 16.85 -40.82
C THR A 3 43.66 16.53 -41.04
N LEU A 4 42.82 17.46 -40.57
CA LEU A 4 41.42 17.74 -40.95
C LEU A 4 41.17 17.80 -42.46
N SER A 5 39.93 17.53 -42.90
CA SER A 5 39.15 18.48 -43.71
C SER A 5 37.69 18.03 -43.93
N THR A 6 36.74 18.92 -43.63
CA THR A 6 35.40 18.96 -44.26
C THR A 6 35.52 19.50 -45.70
N PRO A 7 34.47 19.32 -46.52
CA PRO A 7 33.72 20.50 -46.96
C PRO A 7 32.20 20.29 -47.01
N SER A 8 31.52 21.38 -47.38
CA SER A 8 30.13 21.74 -47.15
C SER A 8 29.38 21.99 -48.47
N VAL A 9 28.05 21.75 -48.43
CA VAL A 9 26.90 22.36 -49.18
C VAL A 9 26.89 22.52 -50.71
N GLU A 10 25.81 22.04 -51.34
CA GLU A 10 24.93 22.66 -52.37
C GLU A 10 23.70 21.71 -52.51
N GLU A 11 22.45 22.03 -52.13
CA GLU A 11 21.48 23.04 -52.58
C GLU A 11 20.73 22.68 -53.88
N THR A 12 19.42 22.36 -53.76
CA THR A 12 18.29 22.72 -54.67
C THR A 12 16.97 22.37 -53.94
N MET A 13 16.15 23.31 -53.44
CA MET A 13 15.17 24.20 -54.13
C MET A 13 13.81 23.48 -54.37
N TYR A 14 12.79 23.68 -53.53
CA TYR A 14 11.75 24.75 -53.48
C TYR A 14 10.54 24.51 -54.39
N MET A 15 9.37 24.24 -53.79
CA MET A 15 7.98 24.65 -54.10
C MET A 15 7.15 24.21 -52.86
N GLY A 16 6.39 25.01 -52.11
CA GLY A 16 5.69 26.27 -52.37
C GLY A 16 4.16 26.02 -52.32
N SER A 17 3.43 26.87 -51.58
CA SER A 17 1.95 26.96 -51.34
C SER A 17 1.31 25.93 -50.41
N GLU A 18 0.43 26.26 -49.45
CA GLU A 18 -0.23 27.52 -49.06
C GLU A 18 -0.80 27.36 -47.63
N GLU A 19 -0.91 28.48 -46.92
CA GLU A 19 -1.41 28.66 -45.56
C GLU A 19 -2.94 28.72 -45.55
N GLU A 20 -3.60 28.12 -44.55
CA GLU A 20 -4.92 28.56 -44.08
C GLU A 20 -4.94 28.46 -42.54
N GLU A 21 -4.84 29.64 -41.90
CA GLU A 21 -5.22 29.89 -40.52
C GLU A 21 -6.74 30.16 -40.49
N GLU A 22 -7.49 29.43 -39.68
CA GLU A 22 -8.87 29.80 -39.33
C GLU A 22 -8.91 30.19 -37.85
N GLU A 23 -9.01 31.49 -37.63
CA GLU A 23 -9.60 32.11 -36.43
C GLU A 23 -11.12 32.00 -36.55
N GLU A 24 -11.81 31.57 -35.49
CA GLU A 24 -13.23 31.89 -35.32
C GLU A 24 -13.52 32.42 -33.91
N GLU A 25 -14.40 33.42 -33.94
CA GLU A 25 -14.68 34.45 -32.96
C GLU A 25 -15.65 34.02 -31.85
N ASP A 26 -15.68 34.86 -30.81
CA ASP A 26 -16.62 34.86 -29.69
C ASP A 26 -18.09 35.00 -30.14
N GLU A 27 -18.98 34.18 -29.56
CA GLU A 27 -20.39 34.56 -29.38
C GLU A 27 -20.80 34.49 -27.91
N GLU A 28 -21.06 35.68 -27.37
CA GLU A 28 -21.86 35.90 -26.17
C GLU A 28 -23.30 35.41 -26.40
N THR A 29 -23.88 34.70 -25.42
CA THR A 29 -25.35 34.65 -25.29
C THR A 29 -25.78 34.89 -23.86
N ASN A 30 -26.55 35.95 -23.70
CA ASN A 30 -27.24 36.39 -22.50
C ASN A 30 -28.24 35.35 -21.97
N GLY A 31 -28.31 35.27 -20.63
CA GLY A 31 -29.56 35.46 -19.89
C GLY A 31 -30.43 34.23 -19.62
N SER A 32 -30.45 33.80 -18.36
CA SER A 32 -31.70 33.68 -17.60
C SER A 32 -31.41 33.63 -16.11
N GLU A 33 -31.78 34.72 -15.43
CA GLU A 33 -31.95 34.84 -13.99
C GLU A 33 -33.08 33.91 -13.54
N GLU A 34 -32.88 33.14 -12.48
CA GLU A 34 -33.99 32.73 -11.61
C GLU A 34 -33.66 33.14 -10.18
N GLU A 35 -34.32 34.22 -9.78
CA GLU A 35 -34.50 34.66 -8.40
C GLU A 35 -35.37 33.65 -7.67
N ASP A 36 -34.97 33.22 -6.47
CA ASP A 36 -35.92 32.84 -5.43
C ASP A 36 -35.62 33.67 -4.18
N LYS A 37 -36.41 34.74 -4.03
CA LYS A 37 -36.60 35.46 -2.78
C LYS A 37 -37.77 34.80 -2.05
N ASP A 38 -37.54 34.34 -0.83
CA ASP A 38 -38.60 34.39 0.19
C ASP A 38 -38.04 35.02 1.47
N ASP A 39 -38.76 36.02 1.94
CA ASP A 39 -38.41 36.94 3.02
C ASP A 39 -39.46 36.76 4.12
N SER A 40 -39.04 36.35 5.31
CA SER A 40 -39.78 36.66 6.52
C SER A 40 -38.83 36.86 7.69
N GLN A 41 -38.62 38.12 8.04
CA GLN A 41 -38.05 38.57 9.31
C GLN A 41 -38.86 38.03 10.50
N THR A 42 -38.18 37.54 11.54
CA THR A 42 -38.34 38.08 12.90
C THR A 42 -37.27 37.58 13.88
N ASP A 43 -36.87 38.53 14.71
CA ASP A 43 -36.27 38.43 16.04
C ASP A 43 -34.77 38.21 16.27
N GLN A 44 -34.23 39.25 16.92
CA GLN A 44 -32.93 39.37 17.53
C GLN A 44 -32.71 38.27 18.57
N SER A 45 -31.64 37.50 18.40
CA SER A 45 -30.82 37.12 19.54
C SER A 45 -29.36 36.98 19.11
N SER A 46 -28.50 37.69 19.85
CA SER A 46 -27.06 37.66 19.75
C SER A 46 -26.52 36.24 19.97
N VAL A 47 -26.08 35.56 18.90
CA VAL A 47 -25.33 34.31 19.00
C VAL A 47 -23.92 34.57 18.49
N GLY A 48 -22.95 34.48 19.41
CA GLY A 48 -21.56 34.81 19.18
C GLY A 48 -20.95 34.01 18.02
N LYS A 49 -20.10 34.66 17.24
CA LYS A 49 -19.16 34.00 16.32
C LYS A 49 -18.28 33.07 17.16
N GLN A 50 -18.66 31.80 17.28
CA GLN A 50 -17.78 30.78 17.85
C GLN A 50 -16.62 30.59 16.88
N GLN A 51 -15.46 31.18 17.22
CA GLN A 51 -14.22 30.78 16.60
C GLN A 51 -14.00 29.30 16.89
N ARG A 52 -13.75 28.52 15.82
CA ARG A 52 -13.43 27.11 15.95
C ARG A 52 -12.20 26.97 16.85
N PRO A 53 -12.20 26.05 17.82
CA PRO A 53 -11.01 25.76 18.60
C PRO A 53 -9.88 25.29 17.69
N ALA A 54 -8.64 25.70 17.96
CA ALA A 54 -7.46 25.30 17.18
C ALA A 54 -7.23 23.77 17.12
N TRP A 55 -7.93 23.01 17.96
CA TRP A 55 -7.86 21.55 18.05
C TRP A 55 -9.02 20.83 17.36
N ALA A 56 -10.02 21.55 16.84
CA ALA A 56 -11.18 20.93 16.19
C ALA A 56 -10.83 20.48 14.77
N PRO A 57 -11.06 19.20 14.39
CA PRO A 57 -10.80 18.73 13.04
C PRO A 57 -11.58 19.55 12.01
N CYS A 58 -10.88 20.12 11.03
CA CYS A 58 -11.51 20.76 9.88
C CYS A 58 -11.73 19.70 8.78
N PHE A 59 -12.92 19.12 8.74
CA PHE A 59 -13.31 18.26 7.63
C PHE A 59 -13.76 19.12 6.44
N PHE A 60 -12.89 19.24 5.43
CA PHE A 60 -13.31 19.63 4.09
C PHE A 60 -13.50 18.36 3.27
N TYR A 61 -14.75 17.98 3.05
CA TYR A 61 -15.05 16.91 2.10
C TYR A 61 -14.80 17.43 0.69
N ARG A 62 -13.70 16.99 0.07
CA ARG A 62 -13.46 17.13 -1.37
C ARG A 62 -13.54 15.71 -1.92
N ALA A 63 -14.58 15.41 -2.69
CA ALA A 63 -14.91 14.05 -3.12
C ALA A 63 -13.65 13.22 -3.48
N GLY A 64 -13.45 12.11 -2.75
CA GLY A 64 -12.35 11.15 -2.95
C GLY A 64 -11.00 11.49 -2.31
N LYS A 65 -10.90 12.51 -1.45
CA LYS A 65 -9.66 12.84 -0.72
C LYS A 65 -9.89 12.92 0.79
N GLU A 66 -9.12 12.13 1.52
CA GLU A 66 -9.08 12.15 2.99
C GLU A 66 -7.89 12.98 3.47
N VAL A 67 -8.06 13.68 4.59
CA VAL A 67 -7.05 14.58 5.16
C VAL A 67 -6.70 14.14 6.58
N TYR A 68 -5.42 13.90 6.82
CA TYR A 68 -4.87 13.48 8.11
C TYR A 68 -3.82 14.47 8.60
N ASN A 69 -3.57 14.49 9.91
CA ASN A 69 -2.51 15.30 10.49
C ASN A 69 -1.59 14.42 11.32
N TYR A 70 -0.34 14.29 10.88
CA TYR A 70 0.72 13.55 11.56
C TYR A 70 2.03 14.31 11.42
N VAL A 71 2.90 14.22 12.43
CA VAL A 71 4.21 14.90 12.43
C VAL A 71 4.09 16.43 12.23
N GLY A 72 2.95 17.01 12.60
CA GLY A 72 2.63 18.43 12.39
C GLY A 72 2.38 18.83 10.93
N GLN A 73 2.21 17.86 10.02
CA GLN A 73 1.95 18.07 8.60
C GLN A 73 0.56 17.57 8.21
N GLU A 74 -0.08 18.30 7.29
CA GLU A 74 -1.30 17.83 6.64
C GLU A 74 -0.95 16.82 5.55
N ILE A 75 -1.58 15.64 5.61
CA ILE A 75 -1.39 14.55 4.66
C ILE A 75 -2.71 14.33 3.93
N ILE A 76 -2.69 14.46 2.61
CA ILE A 76 -3.86 14.31 1.75
C ILE A 76 -3.74 12.99 0.99
N ILE A 77 -4.63 12.05 1.30
CA ILE A 77 -4.69 10.74 0.66
C ILE A 77 -5.77 10.74 -0.41
N GLN A 78 -5.41 10.32 -1.63
CA GLN A 78 -6.35 9.95 -2.67
C GLN A 78 -6.79 8.51 -2.44
N GLU A 79 -8.09 8.33 -2.20
CA GLU A 79 -8.69 7.01 -2.15
C GLU A 79 -9.19 6.56 -3.53
N ALA A 80 -9.22 5.25 -3.72
CA ALA A 80 -9.78 4.57 -4.88
C ALA A 80 -10.75 3.50 -4.39
N LEU A 81 -12.06 3.81 -4.46
CA LEU A 81 -13.12 3.01 -3.85
C LEU A 81 -13.37 1.66 -4.55
N ASP A 82 -12.74 1.45 -5.70
CA ASP A 82 -12.82 0.23 -6.51
C ASP A 82 -11.84 -0.87 -6.04
N SER A 83 -10.98 -0.58 -5.06
CA SER A 83 -10.01 -1.54 -4.54
C SER A 83 -9.85 -1.43 -3.02
N TYR A 84 -9.70 -2.58 -2.35
CA TYR A 84 -9.35 -2.63 -0.93
C TYR A 84 -8.02 -1.90 -0.64
N ALA A 85 -7.06 -1.97 -1.56
CA ALA A 85 -5.79 -1.25 -1.43
C ALA A 85 -5.93 0.27 -1.63
N GLY A 86 -7.05 0.72 -2.19
CA GLY A 86 -7.36 2.13 -2.42
C GLY A 86 -8.00 2.84 -1.24
N MET A 87 -8.28 2.15 -0.13
CA MET A 87 -8.90 2.72 1.07
C MET A 87 -7.96 2.74 2.26
N ILE A 88 -8.18 3.68 3.18
CA ILE A 88 -7.51 3.69 4.47
C ILE A 88 -8.18 2.71 5.43
N TRP A 89 -7.38 1.80 5.99
CA TRP A 89 -7.84 0.83 6.96
C TRP A 89 -7.50 1.25 8.41
N PRO A 90 -8.32 0.84 9.40
CA PRO A 90 -8.13 1.24 10.80
C PRO A 90 -6.73 0.98 11.36
N ALA A 91 -6.08 -0.13 10.98
CA ALA A 91 -4.74 -0.42 11.48
C ALA A 91 -3.68 0.53 10.91
N GLY A 92 -3.88 1.07 9.71
CA GLY A 92 -3.01 2.09 9.12
C GLY A 92 -3.01 3.37 9.96
N LEU A 93 -4.21 3.82 10.38
CA LEU A 93 -4.37 4.98 11.26
C LEU A 93 -3.75 4.75 12.64
N ALA A 94 -3.99 3.56 13.22
CA ALA A 94 -3.44 3.19 14.52
C ALA A 94 -1.90 3.14 14.48
N LEU A 95 -1.32 2.55 13.43
CA LEU A 95 0.13 2.49 13.26
C LEU A 95 0.74 3.88 13.03
N CYS A 96 0.12 4.72 12.20
CA CYS A 96 0.56 6.11 12.01
C CYS A 96 0.59 6.88 13.34
N HIS A 97 -0.49 6.79 14.11
CA HIS A 97 -0.56 7.41 15.42
C HIS A 97 0.51 6.88 16.37
N TYR A 98 0.74 5.57 16.38
CA TYR A 98 1.76 4.95 17.22
C TYR A 98 3.17 5.46 16.85
N LEU A 99 3.52 5.44 15.56
CA LEU A 99 4.82 5.95 15.08
C LEU A 99 5.02 7.43 15.40
N ASP A 100 3.98 8.25 15.27
CA ASP A 100 4.06 9.68 15.53
C ASP A 100 4.21 10.04 17.02
N THR A 101 3.64 9.23 17.91
CA THR A 101 3.63 9.48 19.36
C THR A 101 4.76 8.75 20.12
N HIS A 102 5.34 7.69 19.55
CA HIS A 102 6.35 6.83 20.20
C HIS A 102 7.73 6.92 19.52
N ARG A 103 8.12 8.13 19.08
CA ARG A 103 9.36 8.36 18.31
C ARG A 103 10.64 8.02 19.06
N GLU A 104 10.61 8.04 20.40
CA GLU A 104 11.76 7.66 21.23
C GLU A 104 11.98 6.14 21.22
N GLN A 105 10.89 5.37 21.20
CA GLN A 105 10.94 3.91 21.13
C GLN A 105 11.20 3.43 19.70
N ILE A 106 10.55 4.06 18.72
CA ILE A 106 10.65 3.73 17.30
C ILE A 106 11.28 4.92 16.57
N ASN A 107 12.61 4.95 16.53
CA ASN A 107 13.34 6.00 15.83
C ASN A 107 13.59 5.61 14.37
N LEU A 108 12.85 6.25 13.45
CA LEU A 108 12.98 6.03 12.01
C LEU A 108 14.01 6.94 11.33
N VAL A 109 14.62 7.89 12.04
CA VAL A 109 15.54 8.86 11.42
C VAL A 109 16.73 8.14 10.81
N ASP A 110 16.89 8.32 9.50
CA ASP A 110 17.95 7.75 8.68
C ASP A 110 17.98 6.20 8.71
N LYS A 111 16.86 5.56 9.03
CA LYS A 111 16.70 4.09 9.03
C LYS A 111 16.11 3.56 7.73
N ALA A 112 16.54 2.38 7.30
CA ALA A 112 15.93 1.69 6.16
C ALA A 112 14.60 1.07 6.59
N VAL A 113 13.51 1.46 5.93
CA VAL A 113 12.15 1.05 6.29
C VAL A 113 11.47 0.43 5.08
N LEU A 114 10.96 -0.79 5.23
CA LEU A 114 10.09 -1.44 4.25
C LEU A 114 8.65 -1.39 4.76
N GLU A 115 7.69 -1.01 3.92
CA GLU A 115 6.28 -1.28 4.18
C GLU A 115 5.77 -2.38 3.24
N ILE A 116 5.16 -3.42 3.82
CA ILE A 116 4.52 -4.53 3.12
C ILE A 116 3.02 -4.25 3.04
N GLY A 117 2.44 -4.26 1.83
CA GLY A 117 1.01 -4.03 1.62
C GLY A 117 0.61 -2.59 1.96
N ALA A 118 1.32 -1.62 1.37
CA ALA A 118 1.18 -0.21 1.73
C ALA A 118 -0.18 0.42 1.35
N GLY A 119 -0.91 -0.19 0.41
CA GLY A 119 -2.19 0.31 -0.08
C GLY A 119 -2.09 1.76 -0.58
N THR A 120 -2.78 2.66 0.10
CA THR A 120 -2.75 4.10 -0.20
C THR A 120 -1.42 4.77 0.17
N GLY A 121 -0.61 4.16 1.04
CA GLY A 121 0.70 4.62 1.45
C GLY A 121 0.73 5.56 2.64
N LEU A 122 -0.35 5.70 3.41
CA LEU A 122 -0.39 6.63 4.55
C LEU A 122 0.72 6.35 5.57
N VAL A 123 0.93 5.08 5.95
CA VAL A 123 1.99 4.69 6.89
C VAL A 123 3.37 5.00 6.30
N SER A 124 3.61 4.68 5.03
CA SER A 124 4.83 5.07 4.31
C SER A 124 5.09 6.58 4.29
N VAL A 125 4.05 7.40 4.10
CA VAL A 125 4.16 8.86 4.16
C VAL A 125 4.60 9.30 5.56
N VAL A 126 3.95 8.79 6.62
CA VAL A 126 4.29 9.13 8.00
C VAL A 126 5.71 8.67 8.34
N ALA A 127 6.10 7.46 7.95
CA ALA A 127 7.46 6.94 8.14
C ALA A 127 8.51 7.79 7.42
N ALA A 128 8.22 8.28 6.22
CA ALA A 128 9.12 9.16 5.47
C ALA A 128 9.24 10.55 6.11
N LEU A 129 8.13 11.11 6.61
CA LEU A 129 8.12 12.38 7.35
C LEU A 129 8.88 12.28 8.68
N LEU A 130 8.87 11.10 9.32
CA LEU A 130 9.69 10.79 10.49
C LEU A 130 11.18 10.58 10.16
N GLY A 131 11.57 10.66 8.89
CA GLY A 131 12.96 10.65 8.44
C GLY A 131 13.49 9.29 7.97
N GLY A 132 12.62 8.31 7.73
CA GLY A 132 13.00 6.99 7.22
C GLY A 132 13.37 6.99 5.73
N TRP A 133 14.28 6.11 5.36
CA TRP A 133 14.51 5.67 3.97
C TRP A 133 13.46 4.62 3.62
N VAL A 134 12.29 5.09 3.20
CA VAL A 134 11.11 4.24 3.01
C VAL A 134 11.09 3.62 1.61
N THR A 135 10.88 2.30 1.56
CA THR A 135 10.43 1.55 0.39
C THR A 135 9.01 1.07 0.66
N ALA A 136 8.03 1.69 -0.01
CA ALA A 136 6.63 1.30 0.05
C ALA A 136 6.34 0.22 -0.99
N THR A 137 5.75 -0.90 -0.59
CA THR A 137 5.52 -2.02 -1.50
C THR A 137 4.10 -2.54 -1.49
N ASP A 138 3.63 -2.93 -2.68
CA ASP A 138 2.31 -3.52 -2.90
C ASP A 138 2.28 -4.24 -4.26
N LEU A 139 1.10 -4.72 -4.66
CA LEU A 139 0.85 -5.33 -5.98
C LEU A 139 0.93 -4.29 -7.10
N PRO A 140 1.28 -4.70 -8.34
CA PRO A 140 1.48 -3.79 -9.49
C PRO A 140 0.36 -2.77 -9.72
N GLU A 141 -0.89 -3.21 -9.58
CA GLU A 141 -2.10 -2.42 -9.78
C GLU A 141 -2.27 -1.28 -8.76
N VAL A 142 -1.68 -1.40 -7.57
CA VAL A 142 -1.77 -0.40 -6.49
C VAL A 142 -0.73 0.71 -6.63
N LEU A 143 0.41 0.41 -7.28
CA LEU A 143 1.60 1.26 -7.25
C LEU A 143 1.39 2.66 -7.83
N ASN A 144 0.47 2.82 -8.78
CA ASN A 144 0.17 4.12 -9.37
C ASN A 144 -0.46 5.07 -8.33
N ASN A 145 -1.49 4.61 -7.60
CA ASN A 145 -2.12 5.42 -6.57
C ASN A 145 -1.17 5.67 -5.40
N LEU A 146 -0.45 4.62 -4.98
CA LEU A 146 0.58 4.70 -3.95
C LEU A 146 1.63 5.78 -4.27
N ARG A 147 2.14 5.80 -5.50
CA ARG A 147 3.12 6.81 -5.94
C ARG A 147 2.54 8.22 -5.92
N VAL A 148 1.30 8.40 -6.36
CA VAL A 148 0.63 9.72 -6.33
C VAL A 148 0.53 10.23 -4.90
N ASN A 149 0.11 9.39 -3.96
CA ASN A 149 -0.01 9.74 -2.54
C ASN A 149 1.34 10.04 -1.90
N LEU A 150 2.35 9.20 -2.13
CA LEU A 150 3.70 9.46 -1.61
C LEU A 150 4.27 10.76 -2.16
N CYS A 151 4.26 10.96 -3.48
CA CYS A 151 4.82 12.16 -4.09
C CYS A 151 4.13 13.45 -3.62
N ARG A 152 2.80 13.43 -3.45
CA ARG A 152 2.03 14.59 -2.99
C ARG A 152 2.45 15.03 -1.60
N ASN A 153 2.71 14.09 -0.70
CA ASN A 153 2.87 14.37 0.72
C ASN A 153 4.34 14.43 1.18
N THR A 154 5.29 13.95 0.37
CA THR A 154 6.71 13.85 0.80
C THR A 154 7.67 14.72 0.01
N ARG A 155 7.30 15.15 -1.21
CA ARG A 155 8.19 15.94 -2.08
C ARG A 155 8.53 17.28 -1.43
N GLY A 156 9.82 17.50 -1.14
CA GLY A 156 10.31 18.72 -0.50
C GLY A 156 10.05 18.81 1.01
N HIS A 157 9.44 17.78 1.61
CA HIS A 157 9.06 17.76 3.03
C HIS A 157 9.78 16.65 3.83
N CYS A 158 10.33 15.64 3.15
CA CYS A 158 11.05 14.53 3.78
C CYS A 158 12.57 14.65 3.62
N ARG A 159 13.31 14.05 4.58
CA ARG A 159 14.77 13.91 4.51
C ARG A 159 15.19 13.05 3.32
N HIS A 160 14.47 11.95 3.10
CA HIS A 160 14.73 10.98 2.04
C HIS A 160 13.50 10.89 1.15
N THR A 161 13.71 10.79 -0.16
CA THR A 161 12.61 10.56 -1.09
C THR A 161 12.18 9.10 -0.99
N PRO A 162 10.90 8.81 -0.65
CA PRO A 162 10.45 7.43 -0.54
C PRO A 162 10.41 6.75 -1.91
N GLN A 163 10.65 5.45 -1.92
CA GLN A 163 10.63 4.60 -3.10
C GLN A 163 9.34 3.77 -3.13
N VAL A 164 8.89 3.43 -4.33
CA VAL A 164 7.73 2.55 -4.57
C VAL A 164 8.19 1.36 -5.39
N ALA A 165 7.92 0.14 -4.92
CA ALA A 165 8.31 -1.09 -5.60
C ALA A 165 7.22 -2.16 -5.53
N THR A 166 7.22 -3.07 -6.51
CA THR A 166 6.31 -4.23 -6.51
C THR A 166 6.77 -5.27 -5.49
N LEU A 167 5.87 -5.78 -4.66
CA LEU A 167 6.12 -6.95 -3.82
C LEU A 167 4.87 -7.82 -3.76
N SER A 168 4.90 -8.93 -4.50
CA SER A 168 3.94 -10.02 -4.31
C SER A 168 4.45 -10.93 -3.21
N TRP A 169 3.61 -11.18 -2.20
CA TRP A 169 4.02 -11.97 -1.04
C TRP A 169 4.40 -13.40 -1.43
N GLY A 170 5.47 -13.93 -0.84
CA GLY A 170 5.97 -15.29 -1.04
C GLY A 170 6.56 -15.57 -2.42
N TYR A 171 6.38 -14.68 -3.40
CA TYR A 171 6.80 -14.91 -4.77
C TYR A 171 8.28 -14.61 -4.97
N ASP A 172 9.09 -15.67 -4.99
CA ASP A 172 10.48 -15.66 -5.46
C ASP A 172 11.35 -14.56 -4.81
N LEU A 173 11.21 -14.48 -3.49
CA LEU A 173 11.74 -13.38 -2.69
C LEU A 173 13.27 -13.29 -2.73
N GLU A 174 14.00 -14.40 -2.72
CA GLU A 174 15.48 -14.34 -2.77
C GLU A 174 16.00 -13.95 -4.15
N ARG A 175 15.26 -14.20 -5.25
CA ARG A 175 15.66 -13.71 -6.57
C ARG A 175 15.32 -12.23 -6.76
N THR A 176 14.15 -11.80 -6.29
CA THR A 176 13.66 -10.43 -6.50
C THR A 176 14.17 -9.44 -5.46
N TYR A 177 14.30 -9.88 -4.22
CA TYR A 177 14.82 -9.15 -3.06
C TYR A 177 15.88 -9.98 -2.31
N PRO A 178 17.06 -10.23 -2.91
CA PRO A 178 18.10 -11.02 -2.26
C PRO A 178 18.44 -10.51 -0.86
N SER A 179 18.43 -11.39 0.14
CA SER A 179 18.69 -11.05 1.55
C SER A 179 20.10 -10.49 1.79
N SER A 180 21.00 -10.70 0.82
CA SER A 180 22.36 -10.17 0.79
C SER A 180 22.42 -8.67 0.45
N VAL A 181 21.40 -8.15 -0.22
CA VAL A 181 21.33 -6.76 -0.72
C VAL A 181 20.27 -5.96 0.03
N TYR A 182 19.07 -6.52 0.16
CA TYR A 182 17.94 -5.82 0.77
C TYR A 182 17.89 -6.09 2.27
N ARG A 183 18.32 -5.11 3.05
CA ARG A 183 18.22 -5.12 4.51
C ARG A 183 17.53 -3.86 5.00
N TYR A 184 16.63 -4.06 5.96
CA TYR A 184 15.83 -3.00 6.55
C TYR A 184 16.02 -3.02 8.07
N ASP A 185 16.11 -1.83 8.66
CA ASP A 185 16.06 -1.67 10.12
C ASP A 185 14.63 -1.95 10.62
N TYR A 186 13.63 -1.48 9.85
CA TYR A 186 12.21 -1.66 10.17
C TYR A 186 11.42 -2.25 9.02
N VAL A 187 10.50 -3.16 9.36
CA VAL A 187 9.45 -3.66 8.45
C VAL A 187 8.11 -3.27 9.06
N LEU A 188 7.28 -2.58 8.29
CA LEU A 188 5.95 -2.11 8.70
C LEU A 188 4.88 -2.87 7.92
N ALA A 189 3.78 -3.20 8.59
CA ALA A 189 2.60 -3.77 7.95
C ALA A 189 1.34 -3.37 8.73
N ALA A 190 0.28 -2.99 8.02
CA ALA A 190 -0.97 -2.54 8.64
C ALA A 190 -2.19 -3.12 7.92
N ASP A 191 -3.05 -3.84 8.64
CA ASP A 191 -4.27 -4.49 8.12
C ASP A 191 -4.03 -5.40 6.89
N VAL A 192 -2.81 -5.96 6.80
CA VAL A 192 -2.43 -6.96 5.78
C VAL A 192 -3.00 -8.35 6.06
N VAL A 193 -3.57 -8.58 7.24
CA VAL A 193 -4.22 -9.85 7.61
C VAL A 193 -5.73 -9.64 7.59
N TYR A 194 -6.36 -10.19 6.56
CA TYR A 194 -7.80 -10.20 6.36
C TYR A 194 -8.21 -11.48 5.61
N HIS A 195 -9.46 -11.55 5.14
CA HIS A 195 -9.95 -12.71 4.39
C HIS A 195 -9.35 -12.78 2.96
N HIS A 196 -8.24 -13.50 2.81
CA HIS A 196 -7.62 -13.89 1.54
C HIS A 196 -6.79 -15.17 1.71
N ASP A 197 -6.42 -15.81 0.59
CA ASP A 197 -5.73 -17.12 0.61
C ASP A 197 -4.21 -17.03 0.85
N PHE A 198 -3.64 -15.81 0.84
CA PHE A 198 -2.19 -15.56 0.84
C PHE A 198 -1.55 -15.28 2.22
N LEU A 199 -2.16 -15.79 3.31
CA LEU A 199 -1.67 -15.53 4.67
C LEU A 199 -0.35 -16.25 4.96
N ASP A 200 -0.13 -17.45 4.41
CA ASP A 200 1.13 -18.16 4.59
C ASP A 200 2.28 -17.48 3.82
N GLU A 201 2.01 -17.01 2.60
CA GLU A 201 2.95 -16.23 1.79
C GLU A 201 3.31 -14.90 2.45
N LEU A 202 2.35 -14.24 3.11
CA LEU A 202 2.61 -13.05 3.91
C LEU A 202 3.59 -13.36 5.05
N LEU A 203 3.39 -14.46 5.78
CA LEU A 203 4.28 -14.85 6.88
C LEU A 203 5.69 -15.19 6.38
N VAL A 204 5.80 -15.88 5.24
CA VAL A 204 7.08 -16.13 4.56
C VAL A 204 7.77 -14.81 4.20
N THR A 205 7.03 -13.85 3.66
CA THR A 205 7.54 -12.51 3.32
C THR A 205 8.04 -11.76 4.55
N MET A 206 7.28 -11.79 5.65
CA MET A 206 7.71 -11.21 6.93
C MET A 206 9.00 -11.86 7.44
N LYS A 207 9.16 -13.20 7.36
CA LYS A 207 10.40 -13.90 7.77
C LYS A 207 11.58 -13.59 6.83
N HIS A 208 11.32 -13.32 5.56
CA HIS A 208 12.35 -12.95 4.59
C HIS A 208 12.97 -11.58 4.90
N PHE A 209 12.17 -10.60 5.30
CA PHE A 209 12.67 -9.26 5.60
C PHE A 209 13.05 -9.03 7.06
N CYS A 210 12.45 -9.77 8.01
CA CYS A 210 12.77 -9.69 9.43
C CYS A 210 13.97 -10.59 9.79
N LYS A 211 15.17 -10.15 9.42
CA LYS A 211 16.45 -10.83 9.72
C LYS A 211 17.05 -10.30 11.03
N PRO A 212 18.13 -10.91 11.56
CA PRO A 212 18.81 -10.37 12.74
C PRO A 212 19.18 -8.89 12.57
N GLY A 213 18.74 -8.06 13.52
CA GLY A 213 18.89 -6.61 13.47
C GLY A 213 17.66 -5.85 12.94
N THR A 214 16.68 -6.54 12.35
CA THR A 214 15.43 -5.93 11.87
C THR A 214 14.34 -5.99 12.94
N THR A 215 13.56 -4.92 13.04
CA THR A 215 12.35 -4.85 13.86
C THR A 215 11.12 -4.79 12.97
N LEU A 216 10.23 -5.76 13.08
CA LEU A 216 8.95 -5.77 12.39
C LEU A 216 7.86 -5.21 13.29
N ILE A 217 7.10 -4.23 12.81
CA ILE A 217 5.93 -3.67 13.49
C ILE A 217 4.69 -3.96 12.65
N TRP A 218 3.76 -4.72 13.22
CA TRP A 218 2.54 -5.14 12.55
C TRP A 218 1.32 -4.70 13.35
N ALA A 219 0.46 -3.89 12.72
CA ALA A 219 -0.82 -3.48 13.26
C ALA A 219 -1.95 -4.22 12.54
N ASN A 220 -2.94 -4.72 13.28
CA ASN A 220 -4.10 -5.38 12.70
C ASN A 220 -5.33 -5.22 13.58
N LYS A 221 -6.49 -5.01 12.95
CA LYS A 221 -7.77 -5.22 13.60
C LYS A 221 -8.20 -6.67 13.44
N VAL A 222 -8.42 -7.38 14.55
CA VAL A 222 -8.94 -8.76 14.55
C VAL A 222 -10.43 -8.72 14.16
N ARG A 223 -10.77 -9.39 13.06
CA ARG A 223 -12.13 -9.47 12.51
C ARG A 223 -12.65 -10.91 12.48
N PHE A 224 -11.78 -11.87 12.21
CA PHE A 224 -12.13 -13.27 12.02
C PHE A 224 -11.19 -14.25 12.74
N GLU A 225 -11.61 -15.50 12.88
CA GLU A 225 -10.82 -16.59 13.48
C GLU A 225 -9.51 -16.86 12.70
N SER A 226 -9.51 -16.61 11.37
CA SER A 226 -8.30 -16.65 10.54
C SER A 226 -7.22 -15.70 11.04
N ASP A 227 -7.62 -14.52 11.53
CA ASP A 227 -6.71 -13.48 11.99
C ASP A 227 -6.05 -13.90 13.31
N LEU A 228 -6.81 -14.59 14.17
CA LEU A 228 -6.29 -15.22 15.38
C LEU A 228 -5.33 -16.35 15.04
N THR A 229 -5.67 -17.18 14.06
CA THR A 229 -4.79 -18.26 13.58
C THR A 229 -3.47 -17.72 13.05
N PHE A 230 -3.51 -16.67 12.22
CA PHE A 230 -2.31 -15.98 11.75
C PHE A 230 -1.52 -15.38 12.91
N THR A 231 -2.18 -14.73 13.86
CA THR A 231 -1.53 -14.14 15.05
C THR A 231 -0.74 -15.20 15.83
N GLU A 232 -1.30 -16.41 16.01
CA GLU A 232 -0.60 -17.50 16.69
C GLU A 232 0.57 -18.04 15.86
N ASN A 233 0.44 -18.14 14.54
CA ASN A 233 1.56 -18.54 13.68
C ASN A 233 2.67 -17.48 13.66
N PHE A 234 2.32 -16.20 13.65
CA PHE A 234 3.24 -15.07 13.78
C PHE A 234 4.02 -15.13 15.10
N LYS A 235 3.34 -15.35 16.23
CA LYS A 235 3.99 -15.54 17.55
C LYS A 235 4.89 -16.77 17.64
N LYS A 236 4.62 -17.82 16.87
CA LYS A 236 5.50 -18.99 16.76
C LYS A 236 6.74 -18.67 15.93
N ALA A 237 6.59 -17.91 14.85
CA ALA A 237 7.67 -17.59 13.93
C ALA A 237 8.66 -16.53 14.47
N PHE A 238 8.21 -15.62 15.34
CA PHE A 238 9.01 -14.48 15.80
C PHE A 238 9.09 -14.34 17.32
N ASN A 239 10.10 -13.61 17.78
CA ASN A 239 10.13 -13.08 19.14
C ASN A 239 9.23 -11.85 19.19
N THR A 240 8.01 -12.01 19.72
CA THR A 240 6.95 -11.01 19.67
C THR A 240 6.72 -10.32 21.00
N SER A 241 6.45 -9.01 20.97
CA SER A 241 5.91 -8.23 22.07
C SER A 241 4.67 -7.45 21.61
N LEU A 242 3.69 -7.27 22.49
CA LEU A 242 2.52 -6.45 22.24
C LEU A 242 2.85 -5.00 22.63
N LEU A 243 2.80 -4.08 21.66
CA LEU A 243 3.11 -2.67 21.86
C LEU A 243 1.88 -1.87 22.29
N ALA A 244 0.72 -2.17 21.71
CA ALA A 244 -0.54 -1.51 22.03
C ALA A 244 -1.72 -2.45 21.74
N GLU A 245 -2.79 -2.29 22.50
CA GLU A 245 -4.06 -3.00 22.31
C GLU A 245 -5.21 -2.06 22.67
N ASP A 246 -6.18 -1.95 21.77
CA ASP A 246 -7.43 -1.22 21.97
C ASP A 246 -8.58 -2.00 21.34
N GLY A 247 -9.33 -2.72 22.18
CA GLY A 247 -10.38 -3.63 21.75
C GLY A 247 -9.85 -4.70 20.78
N GLU A 248 -10.31 -4.63 19.53
CA GLU A 248 -9.93 -5.55 18.46
C GLU A 248 -8.63 -5.15 17.75
N MET A 249 -8.14 -3.92 17.98
CA MET A 249 -6.90 -3.42 17.38
C MET A 249 -5.69 -3.86 18.20
N LYS A 250 -4.68 -4.43 17.53
CA LYS A 250 -3.42 -4.83 18.16
C LYS A 250 -2.25 -4.32 17.34
N ILE A 251 -1.20 -3.84 18.02
CA ILE A 251 0.08 -3.50 17.42
C ILE A 251 1.15 -4.39 18.05
N PHE A 252 1.78 -5.22 17.23
CA PHE A 252 2.86 -6.11 17.62
C PHE A 252 4.21 -5.57 17.16
N MET A 253 5.23 -5.78 17.98
CA MET A 253 6.63 -5.74 17.58
C MET A 253 7.15 -7.17 17.50
N ALA A 254 8.00 -7.44 16.52
CA ALA A 254 8.62 -8.73 16.32
C ALA A 254 10.08 -8.59 15.90
N THR A 255 10.90 -9.55 16.31
CA THR A 255 12.29 -9.73 15.86
C THR A 255 12.51 -11.19 15.44
N SER A 256 13.53 -11.43 14.61
CA SER A 256 13.90 -12.79 14.19
C SER A 256 14.16 -13.69 15.41
N ARG A 257 13.67 -14.93 15.37
CA ARG A 257 14.14 -15.99 16.27
C ARG A 257 15.44 -16.55 15.71
N GLU A 258 16.50 -16.58 16.52
CA GLU A 258 17.72 -17.31 16.17
C GLU A 258 17.49 -18.80 16.46
N GLY A 259 17.70 -19.67 15.47
CA GLY A 259 17.72 -21.13 15.67
C GLY A 259 16.85 -22.00 14.76
N GLU A 260 16.10 -21.44 13.81
CA GLU A 260 15.42 -22.25 12.79
C GLU A 260 16.00 -21.93 11.41
N GLU A 261 16.73 -22.89 10.86
CA GLU A 261 17.12 -22.89 9.46
C GLU A 261 15.87 -22.80 8.57
N CYS A 262 16.10 -22.23 7.39
CA CYS A 262 15.15 -21.97 6.31
C CYS A 262 14.04 -23.04 6.21
N PHE A 263 12.79 -22.68 6.46
CA PHE A 263 11.64 -23.45 5.98
C PHE A 263 11.52 -23.23 4.47
N SER A 264 12.39 -23.89 3.69
CA SER A 264 12.22 -24.04 2.24
C SER A 264 11.23 -25.15 1.87
N ASP A 265 10.62 -25.82 2.85
CA ASP A 265 9.68 -26.94 2.62
C ASP A 265 8.25 -26.58 3.04
N VAL A 266 7.75 -25.41 2.66
CA VAL A 266 6.31 -25.30 2.37
C VAL A 266 6.16 -25.70 0.91
N VAL A 267 5.97 -26.99 0.68
CA VAL A 267 5.57 -27.50 -0.63
C VAL A 267 4.23 -26.83 -0.94
N LEU A 268 4.26 -25.84 -1.85
CA LEU A 268 3.06 -25.44 -2.57
C LEU A 268 2.58 -26.69 -3.31
N GLU A 269 1.59 -27.39 -2.74
CA GLU A 269 0.95 -28.49 -3.42
C GLU A 269 0.27 -27.94 -4.67
N ASP A 270 0.84 -28.27 -5.83
CA ASP A 270 0.31 -27.93 -7.15
C ASP A 270 -1.14 -28.44 -7.30
N PRO A 271 -2.14 -27.56 -7.46
CA PRO A 271 -3.54 -27.93 -7.60
C PRO A 271 -3.82 -28.86 -8.79
N LEU A 272 -2.90 -28.94 -9.77
CA LEU A 272 -3.05 -29.78 -10.96
C LEU A 272 -2.86 -31.27 -10.67
N ARG A 273 -2.10 -31.64 -9.62
CA ARG A 273 -1.92 -33.06 -9.24
C ARG A 273 -3.15 -33.68 -8.58
N GLN A 274 -4.03 -32.88 -7.98
CA GLN A 274 -5.27 -33.40 -7.39
C GLN A 274 -6.30 -33.81 -8.45
N LYS A 275 -6.26 -33.26 -9.67
CA LYS A 275 -7.18 -33.67 -10.74
C LYS A 275 -6.81 -35.04 -11.32
N GLU A 276 -5.53 -35.30 -11.59
CA GLU A 276 -5.07 -36.59 -12.14
C GLU A 276 -5.26 -37.75 -11.15
N GLY A 277 -5.09 -37.49 -9.84
CA GLY A 277 -5.32 -38.50 -8.79
C GLY A 277 -6.79 -38.83 -8.53
N ARG A 278 -7.72 -37.93 -8.88
CA ARG A 278 -9.18 -38.14 -8.75
C ARG A 278 -9.74 -38.90 -9.95
N GLU A 279 -9.28 -38.58 -11.15
CA GLU A 279 -9.68 -39.28 -12.37
C GLU A 279 -9.19 -40.74 -12.39
N THR A 280 -7.96 -41.01 -11.93
CA THR A 280 -7.44 -42.39 -11.85
C THR A 280 -8.22 -43.27 -10.85
N LYS A 281 -8.62 -42.72 -9.70
CA LYS A 281 -9.43 -43.46 -8.71
C LYS A 281 -10.87 -43.70 -9.18
N GLU A 282 -11.48 -42.78 -9.93
CA GLU A 282 -12.82 -43.00 -10.49
C GLU A 282 -12.84 -44.04 -11.60
N VAL A 283 -11.77 -44.15 -12.38
CA VAL A 283 -11.64 -45.19 -13.42
C VAL A 283 -11.44 -46.57 -12.80
N GLU A 284 -10.59 -46.69 -11.77
CA GLU A 284 -10.37 -47.96 -11.08
C GLU A 284 -11.62 -48.48 -10.34
N ASP A 285 -12.40 -47.60 -9.70
CA ASP A 285 -13.61 -48.00 -8.98
C ASP A 285 -14.76 -48.39 -9.92
N LYS A 286 -14.81 -47.82 -11.14
CA LYS A 286 -15.75 -48.22 -12.21
C LYS A 286 -15.40 -49.59 -12.80
N ASP A 287 -14.11 -49.88 -13.01
CA ASP A 287 -13.67 -51.19 -13.53
C ASP A 287 -13.88 -52.32 -12.51
N LYS A 288 -13.76 -52.02 -11.22
CA LYS A 288 -13.99 -52.99 -10.14
C LYS A 288 -15.48 -53.37 -10.02
N LYS A 289 -16.37 -52.37 -10.08
CA LYS A 289 -17.84 -52.60 -10.08
C LYS A 289 -18.33 -53.33 -11.32
N ARG A 290 -17.67 -53.15 -12.48
CA ARG A 290 -18.04 -53.86 -13.71
C ARG A 290 -17.66 -55.34 -13.66
N LYS A 291 -16.53 -55.69 -13.04
CA LYS A 291 -16.10 -57.09 -12.87
C LYS A 291 -16.94 -57.86 -11.84
N GLU A 292 -17.51 -57.19 -10.85
CA GLU A 292 -18.41 -57.83 -9.87
C GLU A 292 -19.80 -58.12 -10.43
N ALA A 293 -20.24 -57.41 -11.47
CA ALA A 293 -21.54 -57.61 -12.12
C ALA A 293 -21.57 -58.76 -13.14
N GLU A 294 -20.42 -59.31 -13.55
CA GLU A 294 -20.32 -60.43 -14.51
C GLU A 294 -20.26 -61.81 -13.82
N ILE A 295 -20.34 -61.87 -12.49
CA ILE A 295 -20.26 -63.12 -11.70
C ILE A 295 -21.60 -63.45 -11.00
N LEU A 296 -22.72 -62.85 -11.44
CA LEU A 296 -24.08 -63.13 -10.95
C LEU A 296 -25.03 -63.50 -12.09
#